data_AF-A0A6A4E722-F1
#
_entry.id   AF-A0A6A4E722-F1
#
_cell.length_a   1.000
_cell.length_b   1.000
_cell.length_c   1.000
_cell.angle_alpha   90.00
_cell.angle_beta   90.00
_cell.angle_gamma   90.00
#
_symmetry.space_group_name_H-M   'P 1'
#
loop_
_entity.id
_entity.type
_entity.pdbx_description
1 polymer ?
#
loop_
_entity_poly.entity_id
_entity_poly.type
_entity_poly.pdbx_seq_one_letter_code
_entity_poly.pdbx_strand_id
1 'polypeptide(L)'
;MVSITRQQAGIKDAYGHGLPPAAAIELRRIIFQHEDVFWLEFGGDPTHKVSSMQERLKPSAQPVKCRARRYPPLHREFLKRHVEELVKDGLFYENHRSRWASPALVVPKTAGEFRMVVDDKGVNTCTDPMTWPMPNIEVAMSSLERSEYYFVLD
;
A
#
# COMPACT_ATOMS: atom_id res chain seq x y z
N MET A 1 2.49 -22.80 -3.27
CA MET A 1 2.52 -23.06 -4.73
C MET A 1 2.29 -21.80 -5.57
N VAL A 2 1.44 -20.84 -5.15
CA VAL A 2 1.22 -19.56 -5.86
C VAL A 2 2.42 -18.60 -5.76
N SER A 3 3.12 -18.56 -4.62
CA SER A 3 4.30 -17.70 -4.40
C SER A 3 5.45 -18.01 -5.38
N ILE A 4 5.77 -19.31 -5.57
CA ILE A 4 6.88 -19.77 -6.42
C ILE A 4 6.72 -19.32 -7.89
N THR A 5 5.51 -19.39 -8.44
CA THR A 5 5.24 -18.99 -9.84
C THR A 5 5.34 -17.48 -10.03
N ARG A 6 4.97 -16.71 -9.00
CA ARG A 6 5.01 -15.24 -9.04
C ARG A 6 6.45 -14.74 -8.96
N GLN A 7 7.24 -15.27 -8.04
CA GLN A 7 8.64 -14.86 -7.88
C GLN A 7 9.54 -15.16 -9.10
N GLN A 8 9.17 -16.17 -9.91
CA GLN A 8 9.81 -16.40 -11.22
C GLN A 8 9.57 -15.25 -12.22
N ALA A 9 8.44 -14.54 -12.13
CA ALA A 9 8.17 -13.36 -12.97
C ALA A 9 9.10 -12.19 -12.62
N GLY A 10 9.34 -11.94 -11.32
CA GLY A 10 10.29 -10.90 -10.88
C GLY A 10 11.73 -11.19 -11.32
N ILE A 11 12.17 -12.45 -11.30
CA ILE A 11 13.49 -12.84 -11.81
C ILE A 11 13.58 -12.61 -13.33
N LYS A 12 12.50 -12.94 -14.08
CA LYS A 12 12.44 -12.72 -15.53
C LYS A 12 12.49 -11.24 -15.89
N ASP A 13 11.82 -10.40 -15.10
CA ASP A 13 11.85 -8.94 -15.26
C ASP A 13 13.27 -8.40 -15.02
N ALA A 14 13.94 -8.84 -13.95
CA ALA A 14 15.32 -8.47 -13.68
C ALA A 14 16.30 -8.82 -14.82
N TYR A 15 16.10 -9.96 -15.49
CA TYR A 15 16.84 -10.28 -16.72
C TYR A 15 16.58 -9.28 -17.84
N GLY A 16 15.33 -8.85 -18.03
CA GLY A 16 14.96 -7.82 -19.00
C GLY A 16 15.64 -6.48 -18.74
N HIS A 17 16.02 -6.21 -17.49
CA HIS A 17 16.77 -5.02 -17.06
C HIS A 17 18.30 -5.21 -17.04
N GLY A 18 18.81 -6.32 -17.58
CA GLY A 18 20.25 -6.52 -17.78
C GLY A 18 20.97 -7.26 -16.64
N LEU A 19 20.25 -7.99 -15.79
CA LEU A 19 20.87 -8.81 -14.74
C LEU A 19 21.79 -9.90 -15.34
N PRO A 20 23.08 -9.97 -14.96
CA PRO A 20 23.98 -11.01 -15.43
C PRO A 20 23.51 -12.42 -15.00
N PRO A 21 23.70 -13.47 -15.83
CA PRO A 21 23.29 -14.83 -15.48
C PRO A 21 23.87 -15.36 -14.15
N ALA A 22 25.11 -14.98 -13.81
CA ALA A 22 25.73 -15.33 -12.55
C ALA A 22 25.02 -14.68 -11.34
N ALA A 23 24.58 -13.43 -11.48
CA ALA A 23 23.85 -12.71 -10.44
C ALA A 23 22.41 -13.21 -10.29
N ALA A 24 21.81 -13.75 -11.35
CA ALA A 24 20.47 -14.29 -11.31
C ALA A 24 20.33 -15.56 -10.47
N ILE A 25 21.38 -16.37 -10.37
CA ILE A 25 21.42 -17.52 -9.45
C ILE A 25 21.32 -17.02 -8.00
N GLU A 26 22.08 -15.98 -7.67
CA GLU A 26 22.10 -15.41 -6.33
C GLU A 26 20.80 -14.67 -6.00
N LEU A 27 20.27 -13.89 -6.94
CA LEU A 27 18.95 -13.26 -6.80
C LEU A 27 17.86 -14.29 -6.54
N ARG A 28 17.87 -15.38 -7.32
CA ARG A 28 16.93 -16.49 -7.14
C ARG A 28 17.06 -17.08 -5.73
N ARG A 29 18.29 -17.30 -5.25
CA ARG A 29 18.55 -17.82 -3.90
C ARG A 29 17.96 -16.90 -2.83
N ILE A 30 18.20 -15.58 -2.92
CA ILE A 30 17.70 -14.58 -1.97
C ILE A 30 16.17 -14.53 -1.97
N ILE A 31 15.55 -14.47 -3.15
CA ILE A 31 14.10 -14.39 -3.32
C ILE A 31 13.41 -15.62 -2.70
N PHE A 32 13.91 -16.83 -2.95
CA PHE A 32 13.37 -18.05 -2.35
C PHE A 32 13.65 -18.17 -0.85
N GLN A 33 14.79 -17.68 -0.37
CA GLN A 33 15.11 -17.69 1.06
C GLN A 33 14.22 -16.73 1.85
N HIS A 34 13.76 -15.64 1.23
CA HIS A 34 12.95 -14.58 1.83
C HIS A 34 11.59 -14.48 1.13
N GLU A 35 10.98 -15.62 0.82
CA GLU A 35 9.70 -15.66 0.09
C GLU A 35 8.54 -14.99 0.84
N ASP A 36 8.69 -14.82 2.15
CA ASP A 36 7.78 -14.14 3.07
C ASP A 36 7.96 -12.61 3.10
N VAL A 37 9.00 -12.07 2.47
CA VAL A 37 9.30 -10.63 2.44
C VAL A 37 9.12 -10.02 1.06
N PHE A 38 9.32 -10.80 -0.02
CA PHE A 38 9.22 -10.30 -1.39
C PHE A 38 7.82 -10.51 -1.99
N TRP A 39 7.00 -9.47 -1.87
CA TRP A 39 5.62 -9.40 -2.34
C TRP A 39 5.56 -8.88 -3.78
N LEU A 40 4.74 -9.52 -4.62
CA LEU A 40 4.47 -9.06 -5.99
C LEU A 40 3.04 -8.52 -6.18
N GLU A 41 2.16 -8.85 -5.24
CA GLU A 41 0.80 -8.35 -5.17
C GLU A 41 0.47 -8.11 -3.70
N PHE A 42 -0.37 -7.12 -3.44
CA PHE A 42 -0.80 -6.73 -2.09
C PHE A 42 -1.99 -7.60 -1.65
N GLY A 43 -1.97 -8.13 -0.42
CA GLY A 43 -3.11 -8.78 0.23
C GLY A 43 -2.87 -10.22 0.70
N GLY A 44 -3.58 -10.63 1.76
CA GLY A 44 -3.64 -12.02 2.24
C GLY A 44 -2.83 -12.35 3.49
N ASP A 45 -2.17 -11.36 4.10
CA ASP A 45 -1.24 -11.61 5.21
C ASP A 45 -1.82 -11.49 6.59
N PRO A 46 -1.34 -12.31 7.54
CA PRO A 46 -1.59 -12.05 8.94
C PRO A 46 -1.03 -10.68 9.29
N THR A 47 -1.85 -9.87 9.96
CA THR A 47 -1.41 -8.58 10.51
C THR A 47 -0.11 -8.78 11.29
N HIS A 48 0.93 -8.03 10.90
CA HIS A 48 2.22 -8.04 11.57
C HIS A 48 2.06 -7.81 13.08
N LYS A 49 3.00 -8.33 13.89
CA LYS A 49 3.01 -8.20 15.36
C LYS A 49 3.38 -6.78 15.82
N VAL A 50 2.62 -5.80 15.36
CA VAL A 50 2.72 -4.39 15.75
C VAL A 50 1.41 -3.97 16.36
N SER A 51 1.48 -3.10 17.36
CA SER A 51 0.30 -2.45 17.93
C SER A 51 -0.48 -1.72 16.85
N SER A 52 -1.80 -1.88 16.83
CA SER A 52 -2.66 -1.14 15.91
C SER A 52 -2.42 0.37 16.01
N MET A 53 -2.26 1.03 14.86
CA MET A 53 -2.13 2.49 14.79
C MET A 53 -3.34 3.16 15.45
N GLN A 54 -3.08 4.12 16.34
CA GLN A 54 -4.11 4.89 17.03
C GLN A 54 -4.07 6.33 16.55
N GLU A 55 -5.16 6.78 15.94
CA GLU A 55 -5.34 8.17 15.57
C GLU A 55 -5.89 8.98 16.75
N ARG A 56 -5.28 10.13 17.03
CA ARG A 56 -5.73 11.03 18.09
C ARG A 56 -6.64 12.09 17.51
N LEU A 57 -7.87 12.14 18.00
CA LEU A 57 -8.81 13.20 17.65
C LEU A 57 -8.63 14.39 18.58
N LYS A 58 -8.78 15.60 18.03
CA LYS A 58 -8.85 16.84 18.81
C LYS A 58 -9.98 16.76 19.84
N PRO A 59 -9.85 17.41 21.01
CA PRO A 59 -10.85 17.33 22.08
C PRO A 59 -12.29 17.69 21.66
N SER A 60 -12.44 18.58 20.69
CA SER A 60 -13.74 19.05 20.16
C SER A 60 -14.15 18.38 18.84
N ALA A 61 -13.46 17.32 18.42
CA ALA A 61 -13.73 16.63 17.17
C ALA A 61 -15.16 16.09 17.12
N GLN A 62 -15.87 16.40 16.04
CA GLN A 62 -17.19 15.87 15.75
C GLN A 62 -17.12 14.93 14.55
N PRO A 63 -17.88 13.83 14.53
CA PRO A 63 -17.88 12.91 13.40
C PRO A 63 -18.25 13.59 12.08
N VAL A 64 -17.40 13.40 11.07
CA VAL A 64 -17.67 13.82 9.69
C VAL A 64 -18.29 12.66 8.93
N LYS A 65 -19.51 12.84 8.42
CA LYS A 65 -20.22 11.85 7.61
C LYS A 65 -20.61 12.43 6.27
N CYS A 66 -19.96 11.96 5.21
CA CYS A 66 -20.31 12.33 3.85
C CYS A 66 -21.69 11.79 3.44
N ARG A 67 -22.34 12.45 2.49
CA ARG A 67 -23.58 11.96 1.87
C ARG A 67 -23.25 10.86 0.85
N ALA A 68 -24.22 9.97 0.62
CA ALA A 68 -24.13 8.99 -0.46
C ALA A 68 -23.91 9.70 -1.81
N ARG A 69 -22.87 9.28 -2.53
CA ARG A 69 -22.51 9.85 -3.85
C ARG A 69 -23.07 8.99 -4.97
N ARG A 70 -23.41 9.64 -6.08
CA ARG A 70 -23.71 8.98 -7.34
C ARG A 70 -22.42 8.81 -8.12
N TYR A 71 -22.13 7.58 -8.53
CA TYR A 71 -21.00 7.25 -9.39
C TYR A 71 -21.50 6.85 -10.78
N PRO A 72 -20.77 7.19 -11.85
CA PRO A 72 -21.00 6.61 -13.17
C PRO A 72 -20.99 5.08 -13.11
N PRO A 73 -21.75 4.36 -13.97
CA PRO A 73 -21.86 2.90 -13.92
C PRO A 73 -20.51 2.19 -13.83
N LEU A 74 -19.55 2.62 -14.65
CA LEU A 74 -18.21 2.05 -14.72
C LEU A 74 -17.40 2.25 -13.42
N HIS A 75 -17.49 3.43 -12.80
CA HIS A 75 -16.84 3.70 -11.51
C HIS A 75 -17.49 2.91 -10.38
N ARG A 76 -18.82 2.74 -10.41
CA ARG A 76 -19.56 1.96 -9.42
C ARG A 76 -19.16 0.48 -9.49
N GLU A 77 -19.06 -0.07 -10.69
CA GLU A 77 -18.64 -1.46 -10.90
C GLU A 77 -17.20 -1.69 -10.43
N PHE A 78 -16.29 -0.77 -10.79
CA PHE A 78 -14.92 -0.78 -10.29
C PHE A 78 -14.87 -0.75 -8.75
N LEU A 79 -15.53 0.22 -8.11
CA LEU A 79 -15.54 0.35 -6.65
C LEU A 79 -16.10 -0.91 -5.97
N LYS A 80 -17.18 -1.48 -6.52
CA LYS A 80 -17.77 -2.70 -5.98
C LYS A 80 -16.77 -3.85 -5.99
N ARG A 81 -16.17 -4.15 -7.15
CA ARG A 81 -15.18 -5.23 -7.28
C ARG A 81 -13.98 -4.99 -6.38
N HIS A 82 -13.45 -3.78 -6.36
CA HIS A 82 -12.26 -3.45 -5.58
C HIS A 82 -12.51 -3.55 -4.07
N VAL A 83 -13.67 -3.11 -3.57
CA VAL A 83 -14.02 -3.27 -2.16
C VAL A 83 -14.24 -4.73 -1.79
N GLU A 84 -14.85 -5.54 -2.68
CA GLU A 84 -14.99 -6.98 -2.46
C GLU A 84 -13.63 -7.69 -2.34
N GLU A 85 -12.64 -7.31 -3.16
CA GLU A 85 -11.25 -7.78 -3.06
C GLU A 85 -10.63 -7.39 -1.71
N LEU A 86 -10.72 -6.12 -1.31
CA LEU A 86 -10.18 -5.64 -0.02
C LEU A 86 -10.81 -6.33 1.19
N VAL A 87 -12.11 -6.64 1.15
CA VAL A 87 -12.79 -7.39 2.20
C VAL A 87 -12.33 -8.85 2.22
N LYS A 88 -12.19 -9.47 1.04
CA LYS A 88 -11.69 -10.84 0.91
C LYS A 88 -10.26 -10.97 1.45
N ASP A 89 -9.42 -9.97 1.23
CA ASP A 89 -8.04 -9.94 1.70
C ASP A 89 -7.92 -9.53 3.18
N GLY A 90 -9.04 -9.30 3.88
CA GLY A 90 -9.07 -8.98 5.31
C GLY A 90 -8.65 -7.55 5.65
N LEU A 91 -8.50 -6.68 4.65
CA LEU A 91 -8.09 -5.29 4.82
C LEU A 91 -9.27 -4.40 5.24
N PHE A 92 -10.46 -4.70 4.73
CA PHE A 92 -11.69 -3.96 4.99
C PHE A 92 -12.71 -4.84 5.72
N TYR A 93 -13.52 -4.22 6.58
CA TYR A 93 -14.65 -4.88 7.22
C TYR A 93 -15.87 -3.96 7.30
N GLU A 94 -17.06 -4.54 7.33
CA GLU A 94 -18.30 -3.77 7.44
C GLU A 94 -18.52 -3.27 8.87
N ASN A 95 -18.75 -1.97 9.04
CA ASN A 95 -19.04 -1.35 10.34
C ASN A 95 -20.32 -0.53 10.30
N HIS A 96 -21.45 -1.16 10.64
CA HIS A 96 -22.76 -0.51 10.69
C HIS A 96 -22.89 0.56 11.78
N ARG A 97 -21.98 0.60 12.75
CA ARG A 97 -22.00 1.54 13.89
C ARG A 97 -21.13 2.78 13.66
N SER A 98 -20.47 2.88 12.50
CA SER A 98 -19.61 4.03 12.22
C SER A 98 -20.41 5.34 12.17
N ARG A 99 -19.94 6.32 12.94
CA ARG A 99 -20.40 7.72 12.86
C ARG A 99 -19.60 8.55 11.86
N TRP A 100 -18.51 8.00 11.33
CA TRP A 100 -17.60 8.64 10.37
C TRP A 100 -17.78 8.03 8.98
N ALA A 101 -17.72 8.86 7.95
CA ALA A 101 -17.67 8.39 6.56
C ALA A 101 -16.98 9.43 5.66
N SER A 102 -15.83 9.06 5.12
CA SER A 102 -15.16 9.78 4.03
C SER A 102 -15.67 9.27 2.67
N PRO A 103 -15.79 10.11 1.64
CA PRO A 103 -16.20 9.65 0.33
C PRO A 103 -15.05 8.96 -0.40
N ALA A 104 -15.36 7.87 -1.10
CA ALA A 104 -14.45 7.25 -2.06
C ALA A 104 -14.48 8.03 -3.39
N LEU A 105 -13.32 8.25 -3.97
CA LEU A 105 -13.10 8.89 -5.25
C LEU A 105 -12.47 7.87 -6.19
N VAL A 106 -12.82 7.95 -7.47
CA VAL A 106 -12.26 7.10 -8.52
C VAL A 106 -11.40 7.97 -9.41
N VAL A 107 -10.12 7.65 -9.48
CA VAL A 107 -9.11 8.41 -10.22
C VAL A 107 -8.48 7.51 -11.28
N PRO A 108 -8.28 7.97 -12.53
CA PRO A 108 -7.59 7.19 -13.54
C PRO A 108 -6.12 6.95 -13.15
N LYS A 109 -5.65 5.71 -13.30
CA LYS A 109 -4.25 5.29 -13.12
C LYS A 109 -3.49 5.33 -14.44
N THR A 110 -4.02 4.60 -15.42
CA THR A 110 -3.56 4.49 -16.81
C THR A 110 -4.81 4.37 -17.69
N ALA A 111 -4.67 4.30 -19.01
CA ALA A 111 -5.82 4.16 -19.91
C ALA A 111 -6.63 2.89 -19.57
N GLY A 112 -7.82 3.07 -19.00
CA GLY A 112 -8.73 1.97 -18.63
C GLY A 112 -8.55 1.41 -17.22
N GLU A 113 -7.56 1.88 -16.45
CA GLU A 113 -7.33 1.46 -15.06
C GLU A 113 -7.71 2.57 -14.08
N PHE A 114 -8.36 2.21 -12.97
CA PHE A 114 -8.78 3.14 -11.92
C PHE A 114 -8.12 2.83 -10.58
N ARG A 115 -8.04 3.85 -9.72
CA ARG A 115 -7.67 3.71 -8.30
C ARG A 115 -8.81 4.25 -7.45
N MET A 116 -9.05 3.60 -6.31
CA MET A 116 -9.90 4.15 -5.25
C MET A 116 -9.04 5.07 -4.37
N VAL A 117 -9.52 6.29 -4.13
CA VAL A 117 -8.90 7.27 -3.23
C VAL A 117 -9.93 7.72 -2.21
N VAL A 118 -9.61 7.68 -0.92
CA VAL A 118 -10.50 8.17 0.13
C VAL A 118 -10.20 9.64 0.40
N ASP A 119 -11.20 10.50 0.37
CA ASP A 119 -11.02 11.93 0.70
C ASP A 119 -11.12 12.15 2.21
N ASP A 120 -9.99 12.00 2.88
CA ASP A 120 -9.90 12.12 4.34
C ASP A 120 -9.71 13.54 4.85
N LYS A 121 -9.86 14.57 4.00
CA LYS A 121 -9.72 15.97 4.43
C LYS A 121 -10.59 16.32 5.64
N GLY A 122 -11.83 15.83 5.65
CA GLY A 122 -12.74 16.05 6.78
C GLY A 122 -12.19 15.47 8.09
N VAL A 123 -11.75 14.20 8.05
CA VAL A 123 -11.17 13.52 9.21
C VAL A 123 -9.85 14.18 9.64
N ASN A 124 -8.97 14.50 8.69
CA ASN A 124 -7.68 15.12 8.93
C ASN A 124 -7.78 16.48 9.65
N THR A 125 -8.86 17.25 9.42
CA THR A 125 -9.08 18.49 10.18
C THR A 125 -9.39 18.25 11.66
N CYS A 126 -9.93 17.08 11.99
CA CYS A 126 -10.31 16.67 13.34
C CYS A 126 -9.21 15.87 14.06
N THR A 127 -8.18 15.42 13.35
CA THR A 127 -7.08 14.63 13.91
C THR A 127 -5.93 15.54 14.36
N ASP A 128 -5.27 15.18 15.45
CA ASP A 128 -4.01 15.76 15.88
C ASP A 128 -2.87 15.20 15.00
N PRO A 129 -2.09 16.05 14.31
CA PRO A 129 -1.02 15.58 13.45
C PRO A 129 -0.01 14.73 14.23
N MET A 130 0.21 13.50 13.78
CA MET A 130 1.28 12.66 14.31
C MET A 130 2.61 13.15 13.72
N THR A 131 3.34 13.98 14.46
CA THR A 131 4.66 14.44 14.05
C THR A 131 5.69 13.36 14.34
N TRP A 132 6.16 12.69 13.30
CA TRP A 132 7.37 11.88 13.35
C TRP A 132 8.51 12.65 12.67
N PRO A 133 9.69 12.80 13.31
CA PRO A 133 10.80 13.50 12.69
C PRO A 133 11.30 12.69 11.50
N MET A 134 11.02 13.17 10.29
CA MET A 134 11.62 12.64 9.08
C MET A 134 13.05 13.18 9.00
N PRO A 135 14.07 12.31 8.86
CA PRO A 135 15.45 12.78 8.75
C PRO A 135 15.63 13.64 7.51
N ASN A 136 16.53 14.63 7.58
CA ASN A 136 16.93 15.38 6.39
C ASN A 136 17.58 14.41 5.40
N ILE A 137 17.12 14.44 4.15
CA ILE A 137 17.60 13.53 3.11
C ILE A 137 19.11 13.67 2.86
N GLU A 138 19.67 14.87 2.91
CA GLU A 138 21.11 15.09 2.74
C GLU A 138 21.92 14.42 3.86
N VAL A 139 21.43 14.49 5.10
CA VAL A 139 22.04 13.83 6.26
C VAL A 139 21.91 12.31 6.15
N ALA A 140 20.76 11.81 5.70
CA ALA A 140 20.58 10.39 5.45
C ALA A 140 21.54 9.91 4.35
N MET A 141 21.72 10.69 3.28
CA MET A 141 22.62 10.37 2.17
C MET A 141 24.10 10.50 2.55
N SER A 142 24.50 11.40 3.45
CA SER A 142 25.92 11.47 3.87
C SER A 142 26.38 10.18 4.56
N SER A 143 25.45 9.45 5.19
CA SER A 143 25.77 8.13 5.79
C SER A 143 26.17 7.07 4.75
N LEU A 144 25.84 7.31 3.49
CA LEU A 144 26.06 6.41 2.37
C LEU A 144 27.36 6.69 1.61
N GLU A 145 28.04 7.83 1.82
CA GLU A 145 29.19 8.28 1.00
C GLU A 145 30.37 7.31 0.86
N ARG A 146 30.51 6.35 1.79
CA ARG A 146 31.58 5.34 1.79
C ARG A 146 31.11 3.94 1.38
N SER A 147 29.86 3.81 0.97
CA SER A 147 29.31 2.54 0.52
C SER A 147 29.62 2.32 -0.97
N GLU A 148 30.07 1.11 -1.29
CA GLU A 148 30.38 0.73 -2.67
C GLU A 148 29.16 0.21 -3.43
N TYR A 149 28.13 -0.25 -2.70
CA TYR A 149 26.93 -0.87 -3.24
C TYR A 149 25.69 -0.36 -2.52
N TYR A 150 24.62 -0.15 -3.29
CA TYR A 150 23.32 0.30 -2.81
C TYR A 150 22.22 -0.59 -3.35
N PHE A 151 21.15 -0.73 -2.58
CA PHE A 151 19.91 -1.34 -3.05
C PHE A 151 18.74 -0.53 -2.51
N VAL A 152 17.64 -0.51 -3.26
CA VAL A 152 16.40 0.16 -2.88
C VAL A 152 15.33 -0.91 -2.76
N LEU A 153 14.58 -0.84 -1.66
CA LEU A 153 13.37 -1.65 -1.45
C LEU A 153 12.20 -0.68 -1.40
N ASP A 154 11.14 -1.01 -2.14
CA ASP A 154 9.84 -0.33 -2.15
C ASP A 154 8.75 -1.38 -1.88
#